data_AF-A0A5B8CGL0-F1
#
_entry.id   AF-A0A5B8CGL0-F1
#
_cell.length_a   1.000
_cell.length_b   1.000
_cell.length_c   1.000
_cell.angle_alpha   90.00
_cell.angle_beta   90.00
_cell.angle_gamma   90.00
#
_symmetry.space_group_name_H-M   'P 1'
#
loop_
_entity.id
_entity.type
_entity.pdbx_description
1 polymer ?
#
loop_
_entity_poly.entity_id
_entity_poly.type
_entity_poly.pdbx_seq_one_letter_code
_entity_poly.pdbx_strand_id
1 'polypeptide(L)' 'MEMQRKPLSRSARIQDGAIRRVLNIGVPQPYEGIGNALRSTFRAGSGAVPDDMLDLLEKLDRH' A
#
# COMPACT_ATOMS: atom_id res chain seq x y z
N MET A 1 0.98 -24.78 2.90
CA MET A 1 1.09 -23.87 4.05
C MET A 1 -0.31 -23.37 4.38
N GLU A 2 -0.87 -23.80 5.50
CA GLU A 2 -2.08 -23.18 6.04
C GLU A 2 -1.71 -21.77 6.52
N MET A 3 -2.38 -20.74 6.00
CA MET A 3 -2.28 -19.41 6.57
C MET A 3 -3.36 -19.25 7.63
N GLN A 4 -2.93 -19.26 8.89
CA GLN A 4 -3.76 -18.95 10.06
C GLN A 4 -4.38 -17.56 9.90
N ARG A 5 -5.63 -17.50 9.45
CA ARG A 5 -6.39 -16.26 9.33
C ARG A 5 -6.79 -15.78 10.72
N LYS A 6 -6.31 -14.58 11.09
CA LYS A 6 -6.73 -13.90 12.33
C LYS A 6 -8.26 -13.75 12.31
N PRO A 7 -8.98 -14.11 13.38
CA PRO A 7 -10.43 -14.04 13.40
C PRO A 7 -10.88 -12.60 13.19
N LEU A 8 -11.86 -12.41 12.30
CA LEU A 8 -12.54 -11.14 12.07
C LEU A 8 -12.91 -10.54 13.43
N SER A 9 -12.44 -9.33 13.69
CA SER A 9 -12.67 -8.58 14.91
C SER A 9 -14.11 -8.72 15.39
N ARG A 10 -14.23 -9.27 16.59
CA ARG A 10 -15.38 -9.24 17.49
C ARG A 10 -16.13 -7.92 17.33
N SER A 11 -17.41 -7.98 16.96
CA SER A 11 -18.30 -6.82 17.02
C SER A 11 -18.24 -6.27 18.44
N ALA A 12 -17.71 -5.05 18.58
CA ALA A 12 -17.72 -4.36 19.85
C ALA A 12 -19.19 -4.09 20.20
N ARG A 13 -19.70 -4.70 21.28
CA ARG A 13 -20.97 -4.28 21.88
C ARG A 13 -20.78 -2.84 22.32
N ILE A 14 -21.44 -1.93 21.61
CA ILE A 14 -21.39 -0.49 21.86
C ILE A 14 -22.10 -0.25 23.19
N GLN A 15 -21.38 0.29 24.17
CA GLN A 15 -21.98 0.84 25.38
C GLN A 15 -22.50 2.24 25.03
N ASP A 16 -23.80 2.45 25.26
CA ASP A 16 -24.48 3.74 25.14
C ASP A 16 -23.84 4.76 26.10
N GLY A 17 -23.31 5.88 25.60
CA GLY A 17 -22.93 6.98 26.49
C GLY A 17 -21.95 8.02 25.95
N ALA A 18 -21.18 7.73 24.90
CA ALA A 18 -20.38 8.75 24.22
C ALA A 18 -20.83 8.79 22.77
N ILE A 19 -21.01 9.99 22.21
CA ILE A 19 -21.30 10.23 20.79
C ILE A 19 -20.10 9.71 19.99
N ARG A 20 -20.06 8.40 19.79
CA ARG A 20 -19.10 7.70 18.98
C ARG A 20 -19.65 7.81 17.58
N ARG A 21 -19.44 8.96 16.95
CA ARG A 21 -19.82 9.16 15.55
C ARG A 21 -18.95 8.23 14.72
N VAL A 22 -19.46 7.04 14.46
CA VAL A 22 -18.86 6.08 13.54
C VAL A 22 -19.00 6.70 12.15
N LEU A 23 -17.89 7.23 11.64
CA LEU A 23 -17.80 7.71 10.27
C LEU A 23 -17.41 6.54 9.39
N ASN A 24 -18.24 6.23 8.39
CA ASN A 24 -17.84 5.30 7.35
C ASN A 24 -16.76 5.99 6.50
N ILE A 25 -15.51 5.58 6.69
CA ILE A 25 -14.40 6.01 5.84
C ILE A 25 -14.41 5.09 4.62
N GLY A 26 -14.68 5.67 3.44
CA GLY A 26 -14.58 4.97 2.17
C GLY A 26 -13.12 4.72 1.78
N VAL A 27 -12.89 3.76 0.90
CA VAL A 27 -11.57 3.59 0.25
C VAL A 27 -11.34 4.82 -0.65
N PRO A 28 -10.16 5.46 -0.59
CA PRO A 28 -9.83 6.57 -1.48
C PRO A 28 -9.96 6.15 -2.94
N GLN A 29 -10.36 7.08 -3.81
CA GLN A 29 -10.39 6.78 -5.24
C GLN A 29 -8.97 6.54 -5.77
N PRO A 30 -8.82 5.85 -6.92
CA PRO A 30 -7.54 5.80 -7.61
C PRO A 30 -6.97 7.22 -7.77
N TYR A 31 -5.69 7.41 -7.42
CA TYR A 31 -4.99 8.70 -7.47
C TYR A 31 -5.39 9.73 -6.40
N GLU A 32 -6.04 9.32 -5.31
CA GLU A 32 -6.24 10.18 -4.14
C GLU A 32 -5.27 9.86 -2.99
N GLY A 33 -5.21 10.79 -2.03
CA GLY A 33 -4.58 10.59 -0.74
C GLY A 33 -3.07 10.40 -0.76
N ILE A 34 -2.56 9.76 0.29
CA ILE A 34 -1.12 9.61 0.54
C ILE A 34 -0.43 8.82 -0.56
N GLY A 35 -1.10 7.80 -1.12
CA GLY A 35 -0.56 7.01 -2.23
C GLY A 35 -0.26 7.85 -3.46
N ASN A 36 -1.15 8.79 -3.80
CA ASN A 36 -0.91 9.71 -4.91
C ASN A 36 0.18 10.74 -4.60
N ALA A 37 0.21 11.26 -3.39
CA ALA A 37 1.27 12.17 -2.95
C ALA A 37 2.65 11.51 -3.08
N LEU A 38 2.81 10.27 -2.58
CA LEU A 38 4.04 9.50 -2.72
C LEU A 38 4.38 9.22 -4.19
N ARG A 39 3.37 8.87 -5.01
CA ARG A 39 3.57 8.64 -6.44
C ARG A 39 4.04 9.89 -7.18
N SER A 40 3.57 11.07 -6.78
CA SER A 40 4.01 12.35 -7.35
C SER A 40 5.44 12.69 -6.92
N THR A 41 5.78 12.49 -5.65
CA THR A 41 7.11 12.80 -5.10
C THR A 41 8.20 11.86 -5.61
N PHE A 42 7.91 10.56 -5.62
CA PHE A 42 8.84 9.52 -6.08
C PHE A 42 8.52 9.09 -7.49
N ARG A 43 7.85 9.94 -8.26
CA ARG A 43 7.63 9.67 -9.68
C ARG A 43 9.01 9.53 -10.27
N ALA A 44 9.40 8.29 -10.60
CA ALA A 44 10.67 8.03 -11.23
C ALA A 44 10.72 8.96 -12.43
N GLY A 45 11.58 9.98 -12.36
CA GLY A 45 11.83 10.84 -13.49
C GLY A 45 12.14 9.91 -14.66
N SER A 46 11.78 10.28 -15.88
CA SER A 46 12.03 9.47 -17.08
C SER A 46 13.50 9.19 -17.37
N GLY A 47 14.41 9.41 -16.40
CA GLY A 47 15.76 8.91 -16.43
C GLY A 47 15.70 7.40 -16.49
N ALA A 48 16.34 6.86 -17.52
CA ALA A 48 16.52 5.44 -17.69
C ALA A 48 17.14 4.83 -16.42
N VAL A 49 16.91 3.53 -16.24
CA VAL A 49 17.64 2.74 -15.25
C VAL A 49 19.14 2.90 -15.54
N PRO A 50 19.99 3.18 -14.54
CA PRO A 50 21.43 3.31 -14.75
C PRO A 50 22.02 2.08 -15.43
N ASP A 51 22.93 2.29 -16.38
CA ASP A 51 23.53 1.22 -17.19
C ASP A 51 24.19 0.12 -16.33
N ASP A 52 24.89 0.52 -15.26
CA ASP A 52 25.47 -0.42 -14.30
C ASP A 52 24.46 -1.41 -13.70
N MET A 53 23.20 -0.98 -13.51
CA MET A 53 22.14 -1.86 -13.01
C MET A 53 21.65 -2.82 -14.09
N LEU A 54 21.63 -2.39 -15.36
CA LEU A 54 21.32 -3.26 -16.50
C LEU A 54 22.39 -4.33 -16.68
N ASP A 55 23.67 -3.97 -16.53
CA ASP A 55 24.80 -4.90 -16.58
C ASP A 55 24.73 -5.98 -15.50
N LEU A 56 24.22 -5.64 -14.31
CA LEU A 56 23.99 -6.61 -13.24
C LEU A 56 22.87 -7.60 -13.59
N LEU A 57 21.80 -7.12 -14.22
CA LEU A 57 20.70 -7.97 -14.68
C LEU A 57 21.16 -8.92 -15.78
N GLU A 58 21.98 -8.46 -16.72
CA GLU A 58 22.53 -9.30 -17.79
C GLU A 58 23.42 -10.42 -17.23
N LYS A 59 24.18 -10.15 -16.15
CA LYS A 59 24.97 -11.18 -15.47
C LYS A 59 24.10 -12.25 -14.82
N LEU A 60 22.93 -11.89 -14.30
CA LEU A 60 21.98 -12.85 -13.73
C LEU A 60 21.33 -13.71 -14.81
N ASP A 61 21.01 -13.13 -15.98
CA ASP A 61 20.32 -13.82 -17.08
C ASP A 61 21.20 -14.87 -17.78
N ARG A 62 22.53 -14.72 -17.71
CA ARG A 62 23.49 -15.67 -18.31
C ARG A 62 23.72 -16.95 -17.49
N HIS A 63 23.05 -17.09 -16.34
CA HIS A 63 23.15 -18.25 -15.43
C HIS A 63 21.85 -19.04 -15.35
#